data_AF-A0A645CUJ0-F1
#
_entry.id   AF-A0A645CUJ0-F1
#
_cell.length_a   1.000
_cell.length_b   1.000
_cell.length_c   1.000
_cell.angle_alpha   90.00
_cell.angle_beta   90.00
_cell.angle_gamma   90.00
#
_symmetry.space_group_name_H-M   'P 1'
#
loop_
_entity.id
_entity.type
_entity.pdbx_description
1 polymer ?
#
loop_
_entity_poly.entity_id
_entity_poly.type
_entity_poly.pdbx_seq_one_letter_code
_entity_poly.pdbx_strand_id
1 'polypeptide(L)'
;MLAGHHDAAVREGDARANGLPDGSADVVISEAMLTMQSAADKSTIAREVFRTLAPGGRWGLHELSLKPDDVDQSVVDQISKALSRTIKVGARPLTTRAWTELVTEAGFEIEWTDHHPMKLLSPTRIIADEGLRGALRFFNNVRRNPQARQRIMAMRKVFRANQDHLEAVALIARKPER
;
A
#
# COMPACT_ATOMS: atom_id res chain seq x y z
N MET A 1 -7.03 -18.80 7.46
CA MET A 1 -6.09 -19.36 6.47
C MET A 1 -4.68 -19.26 7.04
N LEU A 2 -4.43 -19.98 8.14
CA LEU A 2 -3.11 -20.16 8.80
C LEU A 2 -2.96 -21.62 9.28
N ALA A 3 -3.87 -22.51 8.88
CA ALA A 3 -3.82 -23.91 9.28
C ALA A 3 -2.76 -24.62 8.43
N GLY A 4 -1.58 -24.87 9.02
CA GLY A 4 -0.51 -25.67 8.41
C GLY A 4 0.90 -25.07 8.44
N HIS A 5 1.07 -23.81 8.87
CA HIS A 5 2.40 -23.23 9.09
C HIS A 5 2.65 -23.07 10.60
N HIS A 6 3.59 -23.85 11.13
CA HIS A 6 3.80 -23.98 12.58
C HIS A 6 4.51 -22.78 13.23
N ASP A 7 5.05 -21.83 12.44
CA ASP A 7 5.84 -20.69 12.93
C ASP A 7 5.21 -19.30 12.64
N ALA A 8 3.90 -19.25 12.39
CA ALA A 8 3.20 -17.99 12.18
C ALA A 8 2.55 -17.48 13.48
N ALA A 9 2.87 -16.24 13.86
CA ALA A 9 2.22 -15.54 14.98
C ALA A 9 1.46 -14.31 14.48
N VAL A 10 0.32 -14.05 15.10
CA VAL A 10 -0.47 -12.82 14.89
C VAL A 10 -0.34 -11.95 16.12
N ARG A 11 -0.06 -10.67 15.92
CA ARG A 11 -0.01 -9.66 16.98
C ARG A 11 -0.84 -8.46 16.57
N GLU A 12 -1.57 -7.93 17.54
CA GLU A 12 -2.20 -6.62 17.43
C GLU A 12 -1.19 -5.56 17.90
N GLY A 13 -1.07 -4.46 17.17
CA GLY A 13 -0.12 -3.40 17.49
C GLY A 13 -0.28 -2.18 16.60
N ASP A 14 0.39 -1.10 17.00
CA ASP A 14 0.48 0.13 16.22
C ASP A 14 1.73 0.07 15.33
N ALA A 15 1.60 0.27 14.03
CA ALA A 15 2.75 0.24 13.12
C ALA A 15 3.80 1.32 13.44
N ARG A 16 3.43 2.37 14.19
CA ARG A 16 4.34 3.42 14.67
C ARG A 16 5.18 2.99 15.88
N ALA A 17 4.77 1.91 16.56
CA ALA A 17 5.41 1.33 17.73
C ALA A 17 5.01 -0.16 17.78
N ASN A 18 5.64 -0.98 16.95
CA ASN A 18 5.20 -2.34 16.67
C ASN A 18 5.50 -3.34 17.81
N GLY A 19 6.26 -2.92 18.82
CA GLY A 19 6.59 -3.70 20.01
C GLY A 19 7.58 -4.85 19.76
N LEU A 20 8.15 -4.96 18.55
CA LEU A 20 9.19 -5.92 18.23
C LEU A 20 10.55 -5.41 18.71
N PRO A 21 11.49 -6.27 19.15
CA PRO A 21 12.84 -5.84 19.52
C PRO A 21 13.60 -5.20 18.34
N ASP A 22 14.63 -4.44 18.66
CA ASP A 22 15.55 -3.89 17.66
C ASP A 22 16.25 -5.03 16.92
N GLY A 23 16.37 -4.91 15.59
CA GLY A 23 17.08 -5.90 14.79
C GLY A 23 16.49 -7.31 14.78
N SER A 24 15.21 -7.47 15.15
CA SER A 24 14.58 -8.79 15.27
C SER A 24 14.03 -9.36 13.97
N ALA A 25 14.09 -8.64 12.85
CA ALA A 25 13.58 -9.09 11.55
C ALA A 25 14.62 -8.98 10.44
N ASP A 26 14.71 -9.98 9.59
CA ASP A 26 15.53 -9.92 8.36
C ASP A 26 14.79 -9.19 7.23
N VAL A 27 13.47 -9.34 7.20
CA VAL A 27 12.59 -8.77 6.17
C VAL A 27 11.33 -8.21 6.80
N VAL A 28 10.91 -7.03 6.35
CA VAL A 28 9.60 -6.45 6.62
C VAL A 28 8.88 -6.21 5.30
N ILE A 29 7.58 -6.49 5.26
CA ILE A 29 6.73 -6.23 4.09
C ILE A 29 5.59 -5.31 4.53
N SER A 30 5.34 -4.26 3.75
CA SER A 30 4.21 -3.35 3.96
C SER A 30 3.43 -3.21 2.66
N GLU A 31 2.17 -3.61 2.69
CA GLU A 31 1.30 -3.58 1.53
C GLU A 31 0.08 -2.68 1.79
N ALA A 32 -0.05 -1.64 0.97
CA ALA A 32 -1.18 -0.70 0.94
C ALA A 32 -1.60 -0.17 2.33
N MET A 33 -0.62 0.06 3.20
CA MET A 33 -0.83 0.48 4.59
C MET A 33 -0.50 1.96 4.78
N LEU A 34 0.63 2.43 4.25
CA LEU A 34 1.17 3.76 4.46
C LEU A 34 0.38 4.83 3.70
N THR A 35 -0.24 4.48 2.57
CA THR A 35 -1.12 5.38 1.80
C THR A 35 -2.23 5.97 2.69
N MET A 36 -2.69 5.25 3.71
CA MET A 36 -3.75 5.70 4.62
C MET A 36 -3.26 6.55 5.80
N GLN A 37 -1.96 6.73 5.94
CA GLN A 37 -1.33 7.38 7.10
C GLN A 37 -1.08 8.87 6.84
N SER A 38 -0.95 9.67 7.91
CA SER A 38 -0.46 11.05 7.80
C SER A 38 1.02 11.07 7.39
N ALA A 39 1.55 12.21 6.94
CA ALA A 39 2.97 12.33 6.59
C ALA A 39 3.88 12.06 7.82
N ALA A 40 3.48 12.55 8.99
CA ALA A 40 4.16 12.28 10.24
C ALA A 40 4.15 10.79 10.59
N ASP A 41 2.98 10.14 10.49
CA ASP A 41 2.86 8.71 10.80
C ASP A 41 3.63 7.85 9.80
N LYS A 42 3.64 8.18 8.50
CA LYS A 42 4.48 7.52 7.49
C LYS A 42 5.96 7.55 7.89
N SER A 43 6.44 8.71 8.32
CA SER A 43 7.83 8.89 8.75
C SER A 43 8.15 8.09 10.02
N THR A 44 7.24 8.09 10.98
CA THR A 44 7.38 7.29 12.22
C THR A 44 7.39 5.80 11.91
N ILE A 45 6.48 5.32 11.06
CA ILE A 45 6.42 3.91 10.62
C ILE A 45 7.72 3.53 9.90
N ALA A 46 8.23 4.37 8.99
CA ALA A 46 9.47 4.07 8.28
C ALA A 46 10.67 3.91 9.24
N ARG A 47 10.78 4.79 10.25
CA ARG A 47 11.81 4.66 11.30
C ARG A 47 11.61 3.43 12.17
N GLU A 48 10.37 3.08 12.48
CA GLU A 48 10.05 1.89 13.27
C GLU A 48 10.41 0.60 12.51
N VAL A 49 10.13 0.54 11.21
CA VAL A 49 10.58 -0.55 10.34
C VAL A 49 12.11 -0.61 10.30
N PHE A 50 12.79 0.53 10.19
CA PHE A 50 14.25 0.59 10.24
C PHE A 50 14.82 0.04 11.55
N ARG A 51 14.22 0.40 12.69
CA ARG A 51 14.62 -0.10 14.02
C ARG A 51 14.48 -1.62 14.12
N THR A 52 13.34 -2.16 13.66
CA THR A 52 13.03 -3.59 13.72
C THR A 52 13.91 -4.45 12.82
N LEU A 53 14.38 -3.92 11.69
CA LEU A 53 15.24 -4.66 10.77
C LEU A 53 16.66 -4.87 11.32
N ALA A 54 17.21 -6.06 11.17
CA ALA A 54 18.62 -6.34 11.39
C ALA A 54 19.50 -5.57 10.37
N PRO A 55 20.78 -5.28 10.68
CA PRO A 55 21.72 -4.75 9.68
C PRO A 55 21.73 -5.61 8.41
N GLY A 56 21.66 -4.99 7.24
CA GLY A 56 21.51 -5.69 5.96
C GLY A 56 20.10 -6.19 5.64
N GLY A 57 19.14 -6.05 6.55
CA GLY A 57 17.74 -6.44 6.36
C GLY A 57 17.02 -5.59 5.30
N ARG A 58 15.89 -6.11 4.80
CA ARG A 58 15.14 -5.50 3.67
C ARG A 58 13.71 -5.13 4.03
N TRP A 59 13.27 -3.99 3.54
CA TRP A 59 11.89 -3.57 3.54
C TRP A 59 11.30 -3.63 2.13
N GLY A 60 10.31 -4.50 1.92
CA GLY A 60 9.47 -4.51 0.74
C GLY A 60 8.26 -3.61 0.97
N LEU A 61 8.15 -2.52 0.22
CA LEU A 61 7.03 -1.58 0.30
C LEU A 61 6.23 -1.62 -1.00
N HIS A 62 4.93 -1.84 -0.90
CA HIS A 62 4.01 -1.76 -2.05
C HIS A 62 2.85 -0.82 -1.72
N GLU A 63 2.73 0.30 -2.44
CA GLU A 63 1.80 1.38 -2.12
C GLU A 63 1.17 2.02 -3.37
N LEU A 64 0.13 2.83 -3.15
CA LEU A 64 -0.44 3.69 -4.19
C LEU A 64 0.50 4.86 -4.48
N SER A 65 0.80 5.10 -5.76
CA SER A 65 1.62 6.22 -6.20
C SER A 65 0.91 7.13 -7.20
N LEU A 66 1.36 8.40 -7.21
CA LEU A 66 0.95 9.43 -8.15
C LEU A 66 2.00 9.61 -9.24
N LYS A 67 1.55 9.82 -10.46
CA LYS A 67 2.40 10.12 -11.61
C LYS A 67 1.91 11.32 -12.43
N PRO A 68 2.80 12.02 -13.15
CA PRO A 68 4.26 11.91 -13.07
C PRO A 68 4.80 12.44 -11.72
N ASP A 69 6.10 12.26 -11.43
CA ASP A 69 6.70 12.67 -10.15
C ASP A 69 6.63 14.19 -9.89
N ASP A 70 6.44 14.99 -10.94
CA ASP A 70 6.27 16.44 -10.95
C ASP A 70 4.80 16.88 -11.08
N VAL A 71 3.85 15.97 -10.80
CA VAL A 71 2.43 16.29 -10.74
C VAL A 71 2.16 17.50 -9.84
N ASP A 72 1.32 18.42 -10.32
CA ASP A 72 0.96 19.62 -9.58
C ASP A 72 0.28 19.29 -8.23
N GLN A 73 0.63 20.03 -7.18
CA GLN A 73 0.07 19.82 -5.83
C GLN A 73 -1.46 19.92 -5.81
N SER A 74 -2.06 20.76 -6.64
CA SER A 74 -3.52 20.87 -6.76
C SER A 74 -4.17 19.58 -7.27
N VAL A 75 -3.50 18.86 -8.19
CA VAL A 75 -3.94 17.56 -8.71
C VAL A 75 -3.78 16.49 -7.63
N VAL A 76 -2.65 16.49 -6.92
CA VAL A 76 -2.41 15.61 -5.76
C VAL A 76 -3.51 15.75 -4.71
N ASP A 77 -3.85 16.99 -4.35
CA ASP A 77 -4.89 17.29 -3.35
C ASP A 77 -6.27 16.87 -3.84
N GLN A 78 -6.59 17.12 -5.11
CA GLN A 78 -7.85 16.71 -5.72
C GLN A 78 -8.02 15.19 -5.69
N ILE A 79 -6.99 14.44 -6.12
CA ILE A 79 -7.01 12.98 -6.14
C ILE A 79 -7.10 12.43 -4.73
N SER A 80 -6.26 12.92 -3.80
CA SER A 80 -6.27 12.49 -2.39
C SER A 80 -7.64 12.71 -1.74
N LYS A 81 -8.27 13.86 -2.00
CA LYS A 81 -9.62 14.19 -1.50
C LYS A 81 -10.69 13.31 -2.14
N ALA A 82 -10.59 13.05 -3.44
CA ALA A 82 -11.53 12.20 -4.18
C ALA A 82 -11.49 10.74 -3.69
N LEU A 83 -10.27 10.20 -3.55
CA LEU A 83 -10.05 8.89 -2.94
C LEU A 83 -10.61 8.89 -1.52
N SER A 84 -10.16 9.80 -0.66
CA SER A 84 -10.54 9.78 0.76
C SER A 84 -12.04 9.81 1.00
N ARG A 85 -12.77 10.66 0.26
CA ARG A 85 -14.23 10.75 0.35
C ARG A 85 -14.94 9.48 -0.15
N THR A 86 -14.42 8.89 -1.22
CA THR A 86 -15.08 7.78 -1.91
C THR A 86 -14.84 6.45 -1.20
N ILE A 87 -13.59 6.18 -0.83
CA ILE A 87 -13.20 4.91 -0.19
C ILE A 87 -13.24 4.98 1.34
N LYS A 88 -13.52 6.16 1.91
CA LYS A 88 -13.66 6.41 3.36
C LYS A 88 -12.43 6.02 4.18
N VAL A 89 -11.25 6.12 3.57
CA VAL A 89 -9.95 5.99 4.23
C VAL A 89 -9.18 7.28 3.98
N GLY A 90 -8.31 7.73 4.88
CA GLY A 90 -7.53 8.95 4.70
C GLY A 90 -6.41 8.79 3.66
N ALA A 91 -6.77 8.46 2.42
CA ALA A 91 -5.85 8.17 1.34
C ALA A 91 -5.04 9.41 0.94
N ARG A 92 -3.73 9.30 1.14
CA ARG A 92 -2.70 10.29 0.84
C ARG A 92 -1.55 9.56 0.13
N PRO A 93 -1.73 9.21 -1.16
CA PRO A 93 -0.67 8.62 -1.96
C PRO A 93 0.47 9.63 -2.15
N LEU A 94 1.68 9.12 -2.39
CA LEU A 94 2.85 9.93 -2.69
C LEU A 94 3.31 9.65 -4.13
N THR A 95 4.08 10.56 -4.71
CA THR A 95 4.84 10.28 -5.94
C THR A 95 5.94 9.26 -5.66
N THR A 96 6.52 8.66 -6.69
CA THR A 96 7.62 7.69 -6.51
C THR A 96 8.80 8.37 -5.84
N ARG A 97 9.15 9.57 -6.29
CA ARG A 97 10.17 10.41 -5.64
C ARG A 97 9.89 10.60 -4.15
N ALA A 98 8.67 10.99 -3.76
CA ALA A 98 8.34 11.23 -2.36
C ALA A 98 8.32 9.93 -1.52
N TRP A 99 7.99 8.77 -2.10
CA TRP A 99 8.15 7.48 -1.43
C TRP A 99 9.63 7.14 -1.22
N THR A 100 10.48 7.35 -2.23
CA THR A 100 11.92 7.17 -2.13
C THR A 100 12.53 8.10 -1.07
N GLU A 101 12.19 9.37 -1.08
CA GLU A 101 12.62 10.36 -0.08
C GLU A 101 12.26 9.89 1.34
N LEU A 102 10.98 9.58 1.59
CA LEU A 102 10.51 9.06 2.89
C LEU A 102 11.34 7.87 3.39
N VAL A 103 11.62 6.91 2.49
CA VAL A 103 12.35 5.69 2.83
C VAL A 103 13.83 6.00 3.10
N THR A 104 14.47 6.82 2.27
CA THR A 104 15.87 7.22 2.46
C THR A 104 16.09 8.11 3.68
N GLU A 105 15.15 8.99 4.00
CA GLU A 105 15.18 9.81 5.23
C GLU A 105 15.10 8.96 6.51
N ALA A 106 14.52 7.76 6.44
CA ALA A 106 14.52 6.80 7.53
C ALA A 106 15.85 6.03 7.66
N GLY A 107 16.79 6.22 6.74
CA GLY A 107 18.13 5.61 6.76
C GLY A 107 18.33 4.44 5.81
N PHE A 108 17.35 4.12 4.97
CA PHE A 108 17.46 3.03 4.01
C PHE A 108 18.18 3.44 2.71
N GLU A 109 18.70 2.44 2.01
CA GLU A 109 19.17 2.54 0.64
C GLU A 109 18.17 1.84 -0.30
N ILE A 110 17.75 2.50 -1.38
CA ILE A 110 16.87 1.88 -2.37
C ILE A 110 17.67 0.91 -3.24
N GLU A 111 17.31 -0.37 -3.24
CA GLU A 111 17.90 -1.39 -4.12
C GLU A 111 17.12 -1.54 -5.42
N TRP A 112 15.79 -1.38 -5.38
CA TRP A 112 14.93 -1.63 -6.52
C TRP A 112 13.62 -0.85 -6.45
N THR A 113 13.07 -0.51 -7.62
CA THR A 113 11.79 0.17 -7.80
C THR A 113 11.11 -0.35 -9.05
N ASP A 114 9.80 -0.60 -8.96
CA ASP A 114 8.98 -0.98 -10.11
C ASP A 114 7.56 -0.41 -10.00
N HIS A 115 6.90 -0.34 -11.15
CA HIS A 115 5.61 0.32 -11.31
C HIS A 115 4.66 -0.55 -12.08
N HIS A 116 3.42 -0.60 -11.60
CA HIS A 116 2.36 -1.31 -12.28
C HIS A 116 1.08 -0.47 -12.40
N PRO A 117 0.35 -0.59 -13.53
CA PRO A 117 -0.92 0.10 -13.66
C PRO A 117 -1.90 -0.29 -12.56
N MET A 118 -2.60 0.69 -12.02
CA MET A 118 -3.61 0.48 -10.97
C MET A 118 -4.86 -0.20 -11.56
N LYS A 119 -4.93 -1.54 -11.47
CA LYS A 119 -6.04 -2.35 -12.02
C LYS A 119 -7.08 -2.77 -10.97
N LEU A 120 -7.18 -2.02 -9.88
CA LEU A 120 -8.03 -2.33 -8.73
C LEU A 120 -9.49 -2.57 -9.15
N LEU A 121 -10.05 -3.71 -8.74
CA LEU A 121 -11.42 -4.15 -9.03
C LEU A 121 -11.78 -4.23 -10.53
N SER A 122 -10.80 -4.29 -11.43
CA SER A 122 -11.08 -4.62 -12.84
C SER A 122 -11.57 -6.08 -12.94
N PRO A 123 -12.55 -6.39 -13.81
CA PRO A 123 -13.10 -7.75 -13.88
C PRO A 123 -12.04 -8.80 -14.23
N THR A 124 -11.11 -8.46 -15.11
CA THR A 124 -9.98 -9.32 -15.50
C THR A 124 -9.06 -9.60 -14.33
N ARG A 125 -8.79 -8.60 -13.48
CA ARG A 125 -7.95 -8.77 -12.29
C ARG A 125 -8.66 -9.60 -11.22
N ILE A 126 -9.95 -9.36 -10.98
CA ILE A 126 -10.75 -10.18 -10.04
C ILE A 126 -10.74 -11.66 -10.45
N ILE A 127 -10.88 -11.95 -11.75
CA ILE A 127 -10.81 -13.33 -12.26
C ILE A 127 -9.42 -13.93 -12.07
N ALA A 128 -8.35 -13.15 -12.28
CA ALA A 128 -6.99 -13.60 -12.07
C ALA A 128 -6.68 -13.89 -10.59
N ASP A 129 -7.18 -13.06 -9.67
CA ASP A 129 -6.91 -13.16 -8.23
C ASP A 129 -7.75 -14.28 -7.56
N GLU A 130 -9.04 -14.38 -7.89
CA GLU A 130 -10.00 -15.25 -7.20
C GLU A 130 -10.33 -16.55 -7.98
N GLY A 131 -9.87 -16.64 -9.23
CA GLY A 131 -10.29 -17.65 -10.20
C GLY A 131 -11.76 -17.49 -10.63
N LEU A 132 -12.21 -18.27 -11.61
CA LEU A 132 -13.57 -18.17 -12.17
C LEU A 132 -14.68 -18.35 -11.11
N ARG A 133 -14.52 -19.35 -10.22
CA ARG A 133 -15.51 -19.64 -9.17
C ARG A 133 -15.54 -18.56 -8.08
N GLY A 134 -14.39 -18.04 -7.68
CA GLY A 134 -14.28 -16.97 -6.70
C GLY A 134 -14.81 -15.66 -7.26
N ALA A 135 -14.47 -15.32 -8.51
CA ALA A 135 -15.01 -14.17 -9.21
C ALA A 135 -16.53 -14.21 -9.34
N LEU A 136 -17.13 -15.35 -9.74
CA LEU A 136 -18.58 -15.50 -9.81
C LEU A 136 -19.24 -15.28 -8.44
N ARG A 137 -18.64 -15.81 -7.37
CA ARG A 137 -19.10 -15.61 -5.99
C ARG A 137 -19.03 -14.14 -5.59
N PHE A 138 -17.91 -13.48 -5.88
CA PHE A 138 -17.72 -12.05 -5.66
C PHE A 138 -18.83 -11.25 -6.36
N PHE A 139 -19.00 -11.42 -7.68
CA PHE A 139 -20.01 -10.69 -8.43
C PHE A 139 -21.44 -10.96 -7.94
N ASN A 140 -21.75 -12.19 -7.55
CA ASN A 140 -23.07 -12.51 -6.99
C ASN A 140 -23.29 -11.85 -5.62
N ASN A 141 -22.27 -11.79 -4.77
CA ASN A 141 -22.33 -11.07 -3.49
C ASN A 141 -22.51 -9.57 -3.70
N VAL A 142 -21.75 -8.97 -4.63
CA VAL A 142 -21.90 -7.57 -5.01
C VAL A 142 -23.29 -7.29 -5.56
N ARG A 143 -23.84 -8.18 -6.40
CA ARG A 143 -25.18 -8.04 -6.97
C ARG A 143 -26.27 -8.09 -5.89
N ARG A 144 -26.15 -9.00 -4.93
CA ARG A 144 -27.14 -9.23 -3.86
C ARG A 144 -27.13 -8.16 -2.76
N ASN A 145 -26.03 -7.43 -2.59
CA ASN A 145 -25.91 -6.38 -1.57
C ASN A 145 -25.84 -4.98 -2.25
N PRO A 146 -26.96 -4.22 -2.26
CA PRO A 146 -27.01 -2.89 -2.90
C PRO A 146 -26.00 -1.89 -2.35
N GLN A 147 -25.76 -1.91 -1.04
CA GLN A 147 -24.80 -1.01 -0.38
C GLN A 147 -23.36 -1.35 -0.78
N ALA A 148 -23.01 -2.64 -0.82
CA ALA A 148 -21.70 -3.08 -1.30
C ALA A 148 -21.51 -2.73 -2.77
N ARG A 149 -22.54 -2.94 -3.61
CA ARG A 149 -22.53 -2.54 -5.03
C ARG A 149 -22.26 -1.05 -5.20
N GLN A 150 -22.97 -0.20 -4.46
CA GLN A 150 -22.78 1.24 -4.54
C GLN A 150 -21.34 1.63 -4.17
N ARG A 151 -20.79 1.07 -3.09
CA ARG A 151 -19.42 1.34 -2.65
C ARG A 151 -18.38 0.88 -3.67
N ILE A 152 -18.53 -0.34 -4.21
CA ILE A 152 -17.60 -0.92 -5.20
C ILE A 152 -17.65 -0.13 -6.51
N MET A 153 -18.84 0.26 -6.97
CA MET A 153 -18.97 1.08 -8.18
C MET A 153 -18.38 2.48 -7.99
N ALA A 154 -18.57 3.08 -6.82
CA ALA A 154 -17.95 4.37 -6.49
C ALA A 154 -16.42 4.26 -6.47
N MET A 155 -15.88 3.23 -5.83
CA MET A 155 -14.44 2.94 -5.83
C MET A 155 -13.91 2.75 -7.26
N ARG A 156 -14.55 1.90 -8.07
CA ARG A 156 -14.16 1.71 -9.47
C ARG A 156 -14.21 3.01 -10.28
N LYS A 157 -15.22 3.85 -10.04
CA LYS A 157 -15.36 5.14 -10.72
C LYS A 157 -14.22 6.09 -10.37
N VAL A 158 -13.87 6.24 -9.09
CA VAL A 158 -12.79 7.15 -8.68
C VAL A 158 -11.42 6.68 -9.15
N PHE A 159 -11.13 5.37 -9.08
CA PHE A 159 -9.85 4.84 -9.57
C PHE A 159 -9.75 5.00 -11.09
N ARG A 160 -10.83 4.71 -11.85
CA ARG A 160 -10.83 4.90 -13.30
C ARG A 160 -10.72 6.36 -13.71
N ALA A 161 -11.38 7.27 -13.00
CA ALA A 161 -11.33 8.71 -13.29
C ALA A 161 -9.93 9.32 -13.09
N ASN A 162 -9.11 8.71 -12.23
CA ASN A 162 -7.76 9.19 -11.91
C ASN A 162 -6.67 8.22 -12.40
N GLN A 163 -7.00 7.23 -13.22
CA GLN A 163 -6.08 6.14 -13.62
C GLN A 163 -4.82 6.64 -14.34
N ASP A 164 -4.92 7.77 -15.04
CA ASP A 164 -3.80 8.35 -15.79
C ASP A 164 -2.74 8.95 -14.84
N HIS A 165 -3.14 9.25 -13.61
CA HIS A 165 -2.30 9.80 -12.55
C HIS A 165 -2.03 8.80 -11.42
N LEU A 166 -2.57 7.57 -11.49
CA LEU A 166 -2.45 6.57 -10.43
C LEU A 166 -1.74 5.31 -10.92
N GLU A 167 -0.82 4.83 -10.10
CA GLU A 167 -0.16 3.56 -10.29
C GLU A 167 0.16 2.88 -8.95
N ALA A 168 0.56 1.62 -9.01
CA ALA A 168 1.19 0.95 -7.89
C ALA A 168 2.70 1.17 -8.00
N VAL A 169 3.36 1.42 -6.88
CA VAL A 169 4.82 1.40 -6.76
C VAL A 169 5.22 0.28 -5.81
N ALA A 170 6.28 -0.44 -6.18
CA ALA A 170 6.95 -1.39 -5.32
C ALA A 170 8.40 -0.95 -5.13
N LEU A 171 8.87 -0.90 -3.88
CA LEU A 171 10.24 -0.56 -3.50
C LEU A 171 10.84 -1.71 -2.70
N ILE A 172 12.11 -2.02 -2.96
CA ILE A 172 12.94 -2.80 -2.05
C ILE A 172 14.01 -1.86 -1.51
N ALA A 173 14.01 -1.71 -0.19
CA ALA A 173 14.93 -0.83 0.51
C ALA A 173 15.75 -1.63 1.53
N ARG A 174 17.07 -1.45 1.53
CA ARG A 174 17.99 -2.18 2.42
C ARG A 174 18.44 -1.28 3.57
N LYS A 175 18.44 -1.82 4.78
CA LYS A 175 19.11 -1.23 5.92
C LYS A 175 20.62 -1.44 5.78
N PRO A 176 21.46 -0.40 5.88
CA PRO A 176 22.92 -0.56 5.82
C PRO A 176 23.45 -1.59 6.83
N GLU A 177 24.61 -2.18 6.52
CA GLU A 177 25.25 -3.20 7.38
C GLU A 177 25.95 -2.62 8.63
N ARG A 178 26.07 -1.28 8.71
CA ARG A 178 26.78 -0.56 9.78
C ARG A 178 25.88 0.47 10.43
#